data_AF-A0A239JR45-F1
#
_entry.id   AF-A0A239JR45-F1
#
_cell.length_a   1.000
_cell.length_b   1.000
_cell.length_c   1.000
_cell.angle_alpha   90.00
_cell.angle_beta   90.00
_cell.angle_gamma   90.00
#
_symmetry.space_group_name_H-M   'P 1'
#
loop_
_entity.id
_entity.type
_entity.pdbx_description
1 polymer ?
#
loop_
_entity_poly.entity_id
_entity_poly.type
_entity_poly.pdbx_seq_one_letter_code
_entity_poly.pdbx_strand_id
1 'polypeptide(L)'
;MSNGAELFALGGDNSPHFESALRGYDRRQVDRYVSSAEQEIAALLAEREDHFGQIHTLSAQVEQLQVELAAVRREAASIDVVRFRHLGPRVEQILALAEEQADDIRADAHRSVQSQRDQADNIIDEARGHAASAIRDFELALAARRADEERVDVARRAEVEQRLAATERELGEKRATADREVTALRAETERFVTERRAETEQFVTAQRVETEQFVTARRAAVEQETADQRAALERASAEQRAALEQSAAAGRAAIEQELGQHRTTLEQQIAERQRSAEQDYAERSSAADRELTQWRTGIEQQVTAARVEAERYAGELRKQAEEHAAAIRRQAEEESERLATTQHETESARKQLAEAQAELAKAHQALADARAAAVAPAPDAEPAAAEPTKEAVAANGNGKVDAATLSAD
;
A
#
# COMPACT_ATOMS: atom_id res chain seq x y z
N MET A 1 -102.94 -52.56 39.82
CA MET A 1 -101.69 -51.78 39.94
C MET A 1 -101.02 -51.71 38.58
N SER A 2 -100.11 -50.76 38.35
CA SER A 2 -99.49 -50.57 37.03
C SER A 2 -98.30 -51.50 36.82
N ASN A 3 -98.41 -52.43 35.86
CA ASN A 3 -97.28 -53.24 35.37
C ASN A 3 -96.58 -52.53 34.19
N GLY A 4 -96.36 -51.21 34.29
CA GLY A 4 -95.72 -50.41 33.25
C GLY A 4 -94.18 -50.45 33.24
N ALA A 5 -93.55 -51.29 34.08
CA ALA A 5 -92.12 -51.22 34.36
C ALA A 5 -91.24 -52.19 33.57
N GLU A 6 -91.80 -53.28 33.00
CA GLU A 6 -91.00 -54.37 32.41
C GLU A 6 -90.89 -54.31 30.88
N LEU A 7 -91.60 -53.39 30.21
CA LEU A 7 -91.65 -53.31 28.73
C LEU A 7 -90.29 -52.99 28.06
N PHE A 8 -89.30 -52.54 28.83
CA PHE A 8 -87.94 -52.22 28.37
C PHE A 8 -86.87 -53.23 28.81
N ALA A 9 -87.26 -54.36 29.43
CA ALA A 9 -86.32 -55.33 30.00
C ALA A 9 -85.83 -56.43 29.02
N LEU A 10 -86.35 -56.48 27.79
CA LEU A 10 -86.04 -57.53 26.79
C LEU A 10 -84.86 -57.15 25.88
N GLY A 11 -83.72 -56.79 26.48
CA GLY A 11 -82.47 -56.47 25.77
C GLY A 11 -81.68 -57.69 25.32
N GLY A 12 -82.19 -58.47 24.36
CA GLY A 12 -81.50 -59.65 23.80
C GLY A 12 -81.10 -59.46 22.32
N ASP A 13 -79.80 -59.24 22.06
CA ASP A 13 -79.04 -59.22 20.79
C ASP A 13 -79.59 -58.47 19.53
N ASN A 14 -80.85 -58.08 19.48
CA ASN A 14 -81.50 -57.46 18.32
C ASN A 14 -81.55 -55.92 18.40
N SER A 15 -80.60 -55.31 19.14
CA SER A 15 -80.50 -53.86 19.31
C SER A 15 -80.07 -53.19 17.99
N PRO A 16 -80.86 -52.26 17.41
CA PRO A 16 -80.52 -51.63 16.13
C PRO A 16 -79.22 -50.82 16.21
N HIS A 17 -78.31 -51.09 15.28
CA HIS A 17 -77.04 -50.35 15.19
C HIS A 17 -77.24 -49.06 14.37
N PHE A 18 -77.08 -47.90 15.02
CA PHE A 18 -77.18 -46.59 14.38
C PHE A 18 -75.80 -46.01 14.06
N GLU A 19 -75.63 -45.48 12.86
CA GLU A 19 -74.42 -44.77 12.46
C GLU A 19 -74.30 -43.43 13.19
N SER A 20 -73.08 -43.08 13.61
CA SER A 20 -72.79 -41.81 14.29
C SER A 20 -72.40 -40.72 13.29
N ALA A 21 -73.16 -39.63 13.31
CA ALA A 21 -72.81 -38.38 12.66
C ALA A 21 -71.82 -37.58 13.53
N LEU A 22 -71.33 -36.45 12.99
CA LEU A 22 -70.37 -35.57 13.68
C LEU A 22 -70.86 -35.02 15.05
N ARG A 23 -72.17 -35.17 15.35
CA ARG A 23 -72.74 -34.98 16.69
C ARG A 23 -74.03 -35.80 16.86
N GLY A 24 -73.93 -36.99 17.45
CA GLY A 24 -75.07 -37.90 17.69
C GLY A 24 -75.27 -38.94 16.57
N TYR A 25 -76.42 -39.60 16.53
CA TYR A 25 -76.75 -40.59 15.48
C TYR A 25 -77.32 -39.94 14.21
N ASP A 26 -77.28 -40.62 13.06
CA ASP A 26 -78.00 -40.15 11.87
C ASP A 26 -79.52 -40.15 12.12
N ARG A 27 -80.06 -38.94 12.22
CA ARG A 27 -81.49 -38.68 12.32
C ARG A 27 -82.29 -39.39 11.24
N ARG A 28 -81.80 -39.50 10.00
CA ARG A 28 -82.55 -40.20 8.92
C ARG A 28 -82.61 -41.70 9.11
N GLN A 29 -81.71 -42.30 9.88
CA GLN A 29 -81.79 -43.71 10.26
C GLN A 29 -82.75 -43.89 11.45
N VAL A 30 -82.67 -43.01 12.45
CA VAL A 30 -83.54 -43.01 13.64
C VAL A 30 -85.00 -42.74 13.27
N ASP A 31 -85.29 -41.69 12.50
CA ASP A 31 -86.67 -41.32 12.09
C ASP A 31 -87.35 -42.47 11.30
N ARG A 32 -86.59 -43.25 10.52
CA ARG A 32 -87.10 -44.47 9.84
C ARG A 32 -87.33 -45.64 10.79
N TYR A 33 -86.42 -45.88 11.73
CA TYR A 33 -86.58 -46.95 12.73
C TYR A 33 -87.81 -46.71 13.61
N VAL A 34 -88.00 -45.48 14.10
CA VAL A 34 -89.17 -45.09 14.91
C VAL A 34 -90.46 -45.36 14.14
N SER A 35 -90.56 -44.90 12.89
CA SER A 35 -91.77 -45.13 12.08
C SER A 35 -92.03 -46.62 11.78
N SER A 36 -90.98 -47.45 11.70
CA SER A 36 -91.13 -48.90 11.56
C SER A 36 -91.63 -49.56 12.86
N ALA A 37 -91.08 -49.15 14.01
CA ALA A 37 -91.50 -49.66 15.32
C ALA A 37 -92.92 -49.23 15.68
N GLU A 38 -93.35 -48.02 15.30
CA GLU A 38 -94.74 -47.56 15.44
C GLU A 38 -95.73 -48.43 14.65
N GLN A 39 -95.35 -48.88 13.44
CA GLN A 39 -96.15 -49.79 12.62
C GLN A 39 -96.21 -51.21 13.20
N GLU A 40 -95.08 -51.72 13.72
CA GLU A 40 -94.99 -53.02 14.36
C GLU A 40 -95.83 -53.09 15.65
N ILE A 41 -95.77 -52.04 16.49
CA ILE A 41 -96.61 -51.91 17.70
C ILE A 41 -98.10 -51.86 17.32
N ALA A 42 -98.47 -51.15 16.24
CA ALA A 42 -99.86 -51.10 15.79
C ALA A 42 -100.38 -52.46 15.30
N ALA A 43 -99.54 -53.26 14.62
CA ALA A 43 -99.89 -54.62 14.20
C ALA A 43 -100.09 -55.56 15.40
N LEU A 44 -99.14 -55.57 16.35
CA LEU A 44 -99.21 -56.40 17.57
C LEU A 44 -100.42 -56.06 18.45
N LEU A 45 -100.88 -54.80 18.45
CA LEU A 45 -102.12 -54.41 19.15
C LEU A 45 -103.37 -54.97 18.46
N ALA A 46 -103.41 -55.03 17.13
CA ALA A 46 -104.52 -55.62 16.38
C ALA A 46 -104.60 -57.14 16.56
N GLU A 47 -103.48 -57.85 16.43
CA GLU A 47 -103.40 -59.31 16.67
C GLU A 47 -103.86 -59.67 18.10
N ARG A 48 -103.48 -58.83 19.08
CA ARG A 48 -103.94 -58.97 20.46
C ARG A 48 -105.47 -58.82 20.57
N GLU A 49 -106.07 -57.83 19.90
CA GLU A 49 -107.52 -57.60 19.91
C GLU A 49 -108.28 -58.83 19.35
N ASP A 50 -107.82 -59.37 18.21
CA ASP A 50 -108.37 -60.58 17.58
C ASP A 50 -108.30 -61.81 18.50
N HIS A 51 -107.16 -62.03 19.17
CA HIS A 51 -107.00 -63.12 20.13
C HIS A 51 -107.92 -62.98 21.36
N PHE A 52 -108.17 -61.75 21.85
CA PHE A 52 -109.16 -61.53 22.90
C PHE A 52 -110.59 -61.87 22.43
N GLY A 53 -110.95 -61.56 21.18
CA GLY A 53 -112.21 -61.97 20.58
C GLY A 53 -112.36 -63.50 20.45
N GLN A 54 -111.30 -64.20 20.07
CA GLN A 54 -111.25 -65.66 20.00
C GLN A 54 -111.48 -66.30 21.38
N ILE A 55 -110.79 -65.80 22.43
CA ILE A 55 -110.96 -66.27 23.81
C ILE A 55 -112.41 -66.09 24.28
N HIS A 56 -112.99 -64.90 24.06
CA HIS A 56 -114.37 -64.62 24.50
C HIS A 56 -115.39 -65.51 23.78
N THR A 57 -115.14 -65.88 22.52
CA THR A 57 -115.99 -66.80 21.75
C THR A 57 -115.92 -68.23 22.29
N LEU A 58 -114.72 -68.71 22.64
CA LEU A 58 -114.52 -70.04 23.22
C LEU A 58 -115.15 -70.18 24.62
N SER A 59 -115.07 -69.13 25.46
CA SER A 59 -115.71 -69.13 26.78
C SER A 59 -117.23 -69.36 26.69
N ALA A 60 -117.91 -68.71 25.76
CA ALA A 60 -119.36 -68.89 25.57
C ALA A 60 -119.73 -70.32 25.15
N GLN A 61 -118.91 -70.99 24.33
CA GLN A 61 -119.12 -72.37 23.94
C GLN A 61 -118.97 -73.35 25.13
N VAL A 62 -118.02 -73.07 26.03
CA VAL A 62 -117.82 -73.87 27.25
C VAL A 62 -119.02 -73.74 28.19
N GLU A 63 -119.60 -72.55 28.35
CA GLU A 63 -120.80 -72.36 29.17
C GLU A 63 -122.01 -73.12 28.61
N GLN A 64 -122.22 -73.11 27.28
CA GLN A 64 -123.30 -73.86 26.65
C GLN A 64 -123.19 -75.38 26.89
N LEU A 65 -122.00 -75.96 26.68
CA LEU A 65 -121.77 -77.40 26.87
C LEU A 65 -121.99 -77.86 28.32
N GLN A 66 -121.75 -76.97 29.31
CA GLN A 66 -122.05 -77.26 30.72
C GLN A 66 -123.56 -77.36 31.00
N VAL A 67 -124.38 -76.53 30.34
CA VAL A 67 -125.85 -76.59 30.45
C VAL A 67 -126.39 -77.90 29.86
N GLU A 68 -125.88 -78.31 28.69
CA GLU A 68 -126.29 -79.54 28.02
C GLU A 68 -125.96 -80.79 28.85
N LEU A 69 -124.75 -80.89 29.42
CA LEU A 69 -124.37 -81.96 30.36
C LEU A 69 -125.24 -82.00 31.63
N ALA A 70 -125.72 -80.85 32.09
CA ALA A 70 -126.62 -80.75 33.25
C ALA A 70 -128.09 -81.14 32.93
N ALA A 71 -128.45 -81.27 31.66
CA ALA A 71 -129.73 -81.83 31.22
C ALA A 71 -129.67 -83.37 31.16
N VAL A 72 -128.70 -83.94 30.43
CA VAL A 72 -128.56 -85.39 30.23
C VAL A 72 -128.46 -86.17 31.55
N ARG A 73 -127.72 -85.63 32.53
CA ARG A 73 -127.62 -86.23 33.88
C ARG A 73 -128.95 -86.31 34.65
N ARG A 74 -129.94 -85.50 34.27
CA ARG A 74 -131.25 -85.42 34.93
C ARG A 74 -132.23 -86.45 34.37
N GLU A 75 -132.07 -86.79 33.10
CA GLU A 75 -132.86 -87.79 32.38
C GLU A 75 -132.49 -89.22 32.80
N ALA A 76 -131.19 -89.50 32.93
CA ALA A 76 -130.66 -90.81 33.33
C ALA A 76 -131.04 -91.28 34.76
N ALA A 77 -131.57 -90.39 35.61
CA ALA A 77 -131.92 -90.69 37.00
C ALA A 77 -133.35 -91.26 37.19
N SER A 78 -134.09 -91.49 36.10
CA SER A 78 -135.56 -91.69 36.12
C SER A 78 -136.05 -93.13 35.90
N ILE A 79 -135.16 -94.12 35.80
CA ILE A 79 -135.49 -95.52 35.50
C ILE A 79 -135.10 -96.43 36.68
N ASP A 80 -136.10 -96.89 37.43
CA ASP A 80 -135.98 -97.88 38.51
C ASP A 80 -136.73 -99.17 38.13
N VAL A 81 -136.11 -100.34 38.32
CA VAL A 81 -136.61 -101.62 37.77
C VAL A 81 -136.99 -102.60 38.89
N VAL A 82 -138.27 -102.97 38.87
CA VAL A 82 -138.97 -103.73 39.92
C VAL A 82 -138.45 -105.16 40.06
N ARG A 83 -138.32 -105.62 41.32
CA ARG A 83 -137.99 -107.01 41.66
C ARG A 83 -139.25 -107.88 41.74
N PHE A 84 -139.32 -108.93 40.92
CA PHE A 84 -140.39 -109.92 40.97
C PHE A 84 -140.05 -111.08 41.94
N ARG A 85 -141.01 -111.44 42.79
CA ARG A 85 -140.98 -112.61 43.67
C ARG A 85 -142.21 -113.47 43.37
N HIS A 86 -142.12 -114.78 43.58
CA HIS A 86 -143.13 -115.80 43.19
C HIS A 86 -143.15 -116.13 41.69
N LEU A 87 -142.06 -116.74 41.22
CA LEU A 87 -141.93 -117.32 39.89
C LEU A 87 -141.57 -118.80 40.05
N GLY A 88 -142.40 -119.71 39.51
CA GLY A 88 -142.23 -121.16 39.68
C GLY A 88 -141.18 -121.78 38.74
N PRO A 89 -140.91 -123.09 38.83
CA PRO A 89 -139.74 -123.73 38.22
C PRO A 89 -139.62 -123.61 36.69
N ARG A 90 -140.72 -123.36 35.97
CA ARG A 90 -140.66 -123.10 34.52
C ARG A 90 -140.21 -121.67 34.19
N VAL A 91 -140.39 -120.72 35.10
CA VAL A 91 -139.83 -119.37 34.97
C VAL A 91 -138.45 -119.29 35.61
N GLU A 92 -138.11 -120.14 36.59
CA GLU A 92 -136.71 -120.38 36.96
C GLU A 92 -135.92 -120.90 35.73
N GLN A 93 -136.50 -121.81 34.92
CA GLN A 93 -135.89 -122.24 33.65
C GLN A 93 -135.79 -121.13 32.60
N ILE A 94 -136.79 -120.26 32.47
CA ILE A 94 -136.72 -119.11 31.53
C ILE A 94 -135.72 -118.06 32.01
N LEU A 95 -135.63 -117.81 33.32
CA LEU A 95 -134.64 -116.92 33.91
C LEU A 95 -133.24 -117.50 33.79
N ALA A 96 -133.04 -118.80 33.98
CA ALA A 96 -131.74 -119.46 33.76
C ALA A 96 -131.29 -119.37 32.29
N LEU A 97 -132.21 -119.60 31.32
CA LEU A 97 -131.93 -119.38 29.89
C LEU A 97 -131.68 -117.91 29.54
N ALA A 98 -132.36 -116.97 30.21
CA ALA A 98 -132.14 -115.53 30.03
C ALA A 98 -130.87 -115.03 30.74
N GLU A 99 -130.42 -115.71 31.80
CA GLU A 99 -129.18 -115.46 32.53
C GLU A 99 -127.99 -116.03 31.74
N GLU A 100 -128.11 -117.24 31.21
CA GLU A 100 -127.20 -117.84 30.20
C GLU A 100 -127.07 -116.93 28.97
N GLN A 101 -128.19 -116.50 28.37
CA GLN A 101 -128.15 -115.54 27.25
C GLN A 101 -127.62 -114.15 27.65
N ALA A 102 -127.89 -113.67 28.86
CA ALA A 102 -127.33 -112.40 29.34
C ALA A 102 -125.81 -112.51 29.57
N ASP A 103 -125.31 -113.65 30.05
CA ASP A 103 -123.89 -113.91 30.23
C ASP A 103 -123.17 -114.17 28.90
N ASP A 104 -123.80 -114.80 27.91
CA ASP A 104 -123.32 -114.84 26.52
C ASP A 104 -123.23 -113.42 25.93
N ILE A 105 -124.28 -112.60 26.07
CA ILE A 105 -124.29 -111.20 25.59
C ILE A 105 -123.24 -110.36 26.33
N ARG A 106 -123.04 -110.57 27.64
CA ARG A 106 -121.95 -109.94 28.41
C ARG A 106 -120.58 -110.41 27.92
N ALA A 107 -120.40 -111.70 27.66
CA ALA A 107 -119.16 -112.26 27.14
C ALA A 107 -118.84 -111.72 25.74
N ASP A 108 -119.83 -111.61 24.86
CA ASP A 108 -119.68 -110.99 23.53
C ASP A 108 -119.41 -109.48 23.62
N ALA A 109 -120.12 -108.75 24.47
CA ALA A 109 -119.85 -107.33 24.71
C ALA A 109 -118.43 -107.13 25.29
N HIS A 110 -117.99 -107.96 26.25
CA HIS A 110 -116.64 -107.92 26.79
C HIS A 110 -115.58 -108.29 25.75
N ARG A 111 -115.80 -109.33 24.92
CA ARG A 111 -114.91 -109.69 23.80
C ARG A 111 -114.81 -108.57 22.77
N SER A 112 -115.93 -107.94 22.41
CA SER A 112 -115.98 -106.83 21.45
C SER A 112 -115.31 -105.57 22.00
N VAL A 113 -115.59 -105.19 23.26
CA VAL A 113 -114.95 -104.04 23.91
C VAL A 113 -113.46 -104.27 24.12
N GLN A 114 -113.05 -105.50 24.46
CA GLN A 114 -111.63 -105.82 24.55
C GLN A 114 -110.96 -105.74 23.18
N SER A 115 -111.54 -106.34 22.13
CA SER A 115 -111.00 -106.23 20.77
C SER A 115 -110.94 -104.78 20.26
N GLN A 116 -111.87 -103.90 20.65
CA GLN A 116 -111.82 -102.47 20.33
C GLN A 116 -110.74 -101.73 21.12
N ARG A 117 -110.49 -102.10 22.39
CA ARG A 117 -109.37 -101.57 23.18
C ARG A 117 -108.04 -102.02 22.60
N ASP A 118 -107.88 -103.31 22.33
CA ASP A 118 -106.69 -103.87 21.69
C ASP A 118 -106.41 -103.15 20.35
N GLN A 119 -107.44 -102.86 19.55
CA GLN A 119 -107.31 -102.06 18.32
C GLN A 119 -106.92 -100.59 18.60
N ALA A 120 -107.54 -99.94 19.58
CA ALA A 120 -107.22 -98.55 19.93
C ALA A 120 -105.80 -98.41 20.50
N ASP A 121 -105.36 -99.34 21.35
CA ASP A 121 -104.01 -99.37 21.91
C ASP A 121 -102.97 -99.64 20.81
N ASN A 122 -103.23 -100.56 19.88
CA ASN A 122 -102.39 -100.76 18.68
C ASN A 122 -102.28 -99.49 17.82
N ILE A 123 -103.39 -98.77 17.56
CA ILE A 123 -103.40 -97.51 16.81
C ILE A 123 -102.63 -96.41 17.56
N ILE A 124 -102.75 -96.35 18.89
CA ILE A 124 -102.03 -95.39 19.73
C ILE A 124 -100.52 -95.67 19.71
N ASP A 125 -100.10 -96.94 19.80
CA ASP A 125 -98.69 -97.31 19.77
C ASP A 125 -98.07 -97.22 18.36
N GLU A 126 -98.85 -97.47 17.30
CA GLU A 126 -98.46 -97.14 15.92
C GLU A 126 -98.28 -95.62 15.75
N ALA A 127 -99.23 -94.80 16.22
CA ALA A 127 -99.13 -93.35 16.15
C ALA A 127 -97.96 -92.80 16.98
N ARG A 128 -97.67 -93.37 18.16
CA ARG A 128 -96.46 -93.08 18.96
C ARG A 128 -95.20 -93.49 18.23
N GLY A 129 -95.17 -94.65 17.59
CA GLY A 129 -94.05 -95.14 16.79
C GLY A 129 -93.73 -94.22 15.61
N HIS A 130 -94.77 -93.78 14.89
CA HIS A 130 -94.63 -92.80 13.81
C HIS A 130 -94.19 -91.42 14.32
N ALA A 131 -94.80 -90.89 15.39
CA ALA A 131 -94.41 -89.60 15.97
C ALA A 131 -92.96 -89.61 16.48
N ALA A 132 -92.55 -90.65 17.20
CA ALA A 132 -91.17 -90.80 17.68
C ALA A 132 -90.18 -90.97 16.53
N SER A 133 -90.58 -91.54 15.39
CA SER A 133 -89.74 -91.64 14.20
C SER A 133 -89.60 -90.30 13.50
N ALA A 134 -90.70 -89.61 13.24
CA ALA A 134 -90.70 -88.26 12.68
C ALA A 134 -89.86 -87.27 13.52
N ILE A 135 -89.94 -87.33 14.85
CA ILE A 135 -89.10 -86.52 15.74
C ILE A 135 -87.60 -86.80 15.49
N ARG A 136 -87.18 -88.07 15.46
CA ARG A 136 -85.77 -88.44 15.18
C ARG A 136 -85.33 -87.99 13.80
N ASP A 137 -86.19 -88.11 12.79
CA ASP A 137 -85.88 -87.71 11.42
C ASP A 137 -85.77 -86.17 11.29
N PHE A 138 -86.61 -85.41 12.00
CA PHE A 138 -86.49 -83.95 12.10
C PHE A 138 -85.25 -83.51 12.89
N GLU A 139 -84.91 -84.19 13.99
CA GLU A 139 -83.69 -83.95 14.76
C GLU A 139 -82.43 -84.22 13.92
N LEU A 140 -82.42 -85.33 13.17
CA LEU A 140 -81.34 -85.67 12.24
C LEU A 140 -81.21 -84.63 11.11
N ALA A 141 -82.32 -84.22 10.50
CA ALA A 141 -82.33 -83.21 9.45
C ALA A 141 -81.88 -81.82 9.96
N LEU A 142 -82.28 -81.44 11.17
CA LEU A 142 -81.86 -80.19 11.82
C LEU A 142 -80.37 -80.23 12.21
N ALA A 143 -79.88 -81.36 12.71
CA ALA A 143 -78.46 -81.55 13.02
C ALA A 143 -77.59 -81.53 11.75
N ALA A 144 -78.04 -82.19 10.66
CA ALA A 144 -77.38 -82.14 9.36
C ALA A 144 -77.33 -80.71 8.81
N ARG A 145 -78.47 -80.01 8.80
CA ARG A 145 -78.56 -78.61 8.34
C ARG A 145 -77.65 -77.69 9.15
N ARG A 146 -77.62 -77.79 10.49
CA ARG A 146 -76.73 -77.00 11.34
C ARG A 146 -75.25 -77.28 11.04
N ALA A 147 -74.89 -78.55 10.82
CA ALA A 147 -73.52 -78.91 10.46
C ALA A 147 -73.13 -78.38 9.07
N ASP A 148 -74.06 -78.32 8.11
CA ASP A 148 -73.81 -77.70 6.79
C ASP A 148 -73.73 -76.17 6.85
N GLU A 149 -74.59 -75.52 7.65
CA GLU A 149 -74.51 -74.09 7.92
C GLU A 149 -73.17 -73.73 8.61
N GLU A 150 -72.74 -74.49 9.62
CA GLU A 150 -71.43 -74.33 10.28
C GLU A 150 -70.25 -74.55 9.31
N ARG A 151 -70.31 -75.59 8.45
CA ARG A 151 -69.29 -75.83 7.40
C ARG A 151 -69.18 -74.66 6.44
N VAL A 152 -70.30 -74.10 6.00
CA VAL A 152 -70.32 -72.93 5.10
C VAL A 152 -69.76 -71.70 5.79
N ASP A 153 -70.11 -71.46 7.05
CA ASP A 153 -69.62 -70.31 7.83
C ASP A 153 -68.12 -70.41 8.12
N VAL A 154 -67.62 -71.59 8.49
CA VAL A 154 -66.18 -71.85 8.68
C VAL A 154 -65.41 -71.71 7.37
N ALA A 155 -65.93 -72.25 6.26
CA ALA A 155 -65.31 -72.10 4.94
C ALA A 155 -65.26 -70.63 4.50
N ARG A 156 -66.34 -69.87 4.72
CA ARG A 156 -66.43 -68.44 4.40
C ARG A 156 -65.48 -67.59 5.25
N ARG A 157 -65.34 -67.89 6.55
CA ARG A 157 -64.36 -67.24 7.43
C ARG A 157 -62.93 -67.52 6.96
N ALA A 158 -62.61 -68.79 6.68
CA ALA A 158 -61.30 -69.18 6.15
C ALA A 158 -60.97 -68.52 4.79
N GLU A 159 -61.95 -68.37 3.89
CA GLU A 159 -61.76 -67.64 2.63
C GLU A 159 -61.47 -66.15 2.86
N VAL A 160 -62.19 -65.49 3.79
CA VAL A 160 -61.96 -64.09 4.16
C VAL A 160 -60.59 -63.92 4.82
N GLU A 161 -60.20 -64.77 5.75
CA GLU A 161 -58.88 -64.76 6.40
C GLU A 161 -57.76 -64.97 5.38
N GLN A 162 -57.90 -65.91 4.43
CA GLN A 162 -56.93 -66.12 3.36
C GLN A 162 -56.80 -64.90 2.44
N ARG A 163 -57.92 -64.25 2.09
CA ARG A 163 -57.93 -63.00 1.30
C ARG A 163 -57.28 -61.85 2.04
N LEU A 164 -57.60 -61.65 3.32
CA LEU A 164 -56.97 -60.64 4.17
C LEU A 164 -55.46 -60.87 4.24
N ALA A 165 -55.03 -62.07 4.62
CA ALA A 165 -53.60 -62.42 4.70
C ALA A 165 -52.88 -62.32 3.34
N ALA A 166 -53.56 -62.51 2.21
CA ALA A 166 -52.99 -62.25 0.89
C ALA A 166 -52.80 -60.73 0.66
N THR A 167 -53.82 -59.92 0.92
CA THR A 167 -53.72 -58.45 0.78
C THR A 167 -52.70 -57.82 1.74
N GLU A 168 -52.56 -58.35 2.96
CA GLU A 168 -51.55 -57.90 3.92
C GLU A 168 -50.12 -58.20 3.45
N ARG A 169 -49.88 -59.37 2.85
CA ARG A 169 -48.58 -59.70 2.21
C ARG A 169 -48.31 -58.77 1.04
N GLU A 170 -49.26 -58.59 0.13
CA GLU A 170 -49.11 -57.64 -1.00
C GLU A 170 -48.81 -56.21 -0.53
N LEU A 171 -49.52 -55.72 0.49
CA LEU A 171 -49.30 -54.39 1.05
C LEU A 171 -47.96 -54.28 1.78
N GLY A 172 -47.52 -55.34 2.46
CA GLY A 172 -46.20 -55.45 3.06
C GLY A 172 -45.08 -55.42 2.01
N GLU A 173 -45.22 -56.17 0.92
CA GLU A 173 -44.29 -56.18 -0.20
C GLU A 173 -44.23 -54.82 -0.91
N LYS A 174 -45.39 -54.22 -1.23
CA LYS A 174 -45.51 -52.90 -1.87
C LYS A 174 -44.93 -51.77 -0.99
N ARG A 175 -45.04 -51.86 0.34
CA ARG A 175 -44.36 -50.97 1.29
C ARG A 175 -42.85 -51.22 1.27
N ALA A 176 -42.42 -52.47 1.39
CA ALA A 176 -41.00 -52.83 1.40
C ALA A 176 -40.27 -52.53 0.08
N THR A 177 -40.95 -52.47 -1.07
CA THR A 177 -40.37 -51.94 -2.31
C THR A 177 -40.29 -50.41 -2.28
N ALA A 178 -41.36 -49.72 -1.91
CA ALA A 178 -41.38 -48.26 -1.81
C ALA A 178 -40.33 -47.72 -0.82
N ASP A 179 -40.16 -48.37 0.35
CA ASP A 179 -39.15 -48.00 1.35
C ASP A 179 -37.72 -48.17 0.81
N ARG A 180 -37.46 -49.22 0.01
CA ARG A 180 -36.17 -49.43 -0.67
C ARG A 180 -35.93 -48.39 -1.75
N GLU A 181 -36.94 -48.08 -2.56
CA GLU A 181 -36.86 -47.06 -3.62
C GLU A 181 -36.60 -45.67 -3.03
N VAL A 182 -37.34 -45.27 -1.99
CA VAL A 182 -37.13 -44.00 -1.27
C VAL A 182 -35.74 -43.96 -0.62
N THR A 183 -35.25 -45.08 -0.07
CA THR A 183 -33.89 -45.15 0.50
C THR A 183 -32.81 -45.06 -0.57
N ALA A 184 -33.00 -45.72 -1.72
CA ALA A 184 -32.07 -45.67 -2.85
C ALA A 184 -31.99 -44.26 -3.46
N LEU A 185 -33.15 -43.62 -3.71
CA LEU A 185 -33.22 -42.25 -4.23
C LEU A 185 -32.62 -41.23 -3.26
N ARG A 186 -32.80 -41.42 -1.93
CA ARG A 186 -32.09 -40.60 -0.92
C ARG A 186 -30.58 -40.78 -1.01
N ALA A 187 -30.09 -42.01 -1.01
CA ALA A 187 -28.64 -42.27 -1.13
C ALA A 187 -28.05 -41.78 -2.46
N GLU A 188 -28.80 -41.81 -3.56
CA GLU A 188 -28.39 -41.26 -4.86
C GLU A 188 -28.35 -39.72 -4.84
N THR A 189 -29.41 -39.07 -4.35
CA THR A 189 -29.44 -37.60 -4.24
C THR A 189 -28.40 -37.06 -3.25
N GLU A 190 -28.14 -37.75 -2.15
CA GLU A 190 -27.04 -37.44 -1.22
C GLU A 190 -25.67 -37.54 -1.91
N ARG A 191 -25.40 -38.63 -2.65
CA ARG A 191 -24.17 -38.79 -3.44
C ARG A 191 -24.00 -37.70 -4.49
N PHE A 192 -25.06 -37.41 -5.25
CA PHE A 192 -25.03 -36.34 -6.25
C PHE A 192 -24.73 -34.98 -5.60
N VAL A 193 -25.36 -34.66 -4.46
CA VAL A 193 -25.10 -33.41 -3.74
C VAL A 193 -23.68 -33.36 -3.17
N THR A 194 -23.11 -34.46 -2.66
CA THR A 194 -21.71 -34.47 -2.19
C THR A 194 -20.70 -34.37 -3.34
N GLU A 195 -20.96 -35.03 -4.48
CA GLU A 195 -20.15 -34.93 -5.69
C GLU A 195 -20.16 -33.51 -6.26
N ARG A 196 -21.35 -32.92 -6.50
CA ARG A 196 -21.46 -31.53 -7.00
C ARG A 196 -20.82 -30.51 -6.05
N ARG A 197 -20.88 -30.74 -4.72
CA ARG A 197 -20.16 -29.91 -3.74
C ARG A 197 -18.65 -30.06 -3.88
N ALA A 198 -18.13 -31.28 -3.94
CA ALA A 198 -16.69 -31.54 -4.10
C ALA A 198 -16.15 -30.95 -5.41
N GLU A 199 -16.88 -31.08 -6.53
CA GLU A 199 -16.55 -30.41 -7.80
C GLU A 199 -16.52 -28.88 -7.66
N THR A 200 -17.53 -28.30 -6.98
CA THR A 200 -17.61 -26.84 -6.78
C THR A 200 -16.47 -26.34 -5.88
N GLU A 201 -16.13 -27.07 -4.82
CA GLU A 201 -15.00 -26.77 -3.94
C GLU A 201 -13.66 -26.89 -4.66
N GLN A 202 -13.48 -27.90 -5.51
CA GLN A 202 -12.30 -28.05 -6.38
C GLN A 202 -12.19 -26.91 -7.40
N PHE A 203 -13.29 -26.53 -8.06
CA PHE A 203 -13.30 -25.40 -9.00
C PHE A 203 -12.98 -24.07 -8.32
N VAL A 204 -13.60 -23.79 -7.16
CA VAL A 204 -13.36 -22.54 -6.39
C VAL A 204 -11.95 -22.49 -5.82
N THR A 205 -11.38 -23.62 -5.38
CA THR A 205 -9.98 -23.67 -4.91
C THR A 205 -8.99 -23.54 -6.07
N ALA A 206 -9.25 -24.17 -7.22
CA ALA A 206 -8.44 -23.99 -8.43
C ALA A 206 -8.42 -22.53 -8.90
N GLN A 207 -9.58 -21.87 -9.01
CA GLN A 207 -9.63 -20.45 -9.39
C GLN A 207 -8.98 -19.51 -8.35
N ARG A 208 -9.04 -19.84 -7.06
CA ARG A 208 -8.28 -19.08 -6.04
C ARG A 208 -6.78 -19.20 -6.25
N VAL A 209 -6.26 -20.42 -6.45
CA VAL A 209 -4.83 -20.64 -6.71
C VAL A 209 -4.40 -19.96 -8.02
N GLU A 210 -5.19 -20.04 -9.08
CA GLU A 210 -4.93 -19.36 -10.36
C GLU A 210 -4.89 -17.83 -10.21
N THR A 211 -5.87 -17.25 -9.50
CA THR A 211 -5.92 -15.79 -9.29
C THR A 211 -4.84 -15.29 -8.33
N GLU A 212 -4.47 -16.07 -7.31
CA GLU A 212 -3.32 -15.78 -6.44
C GLU A 212 -1.98 -15.85 -7.21
N GLN A 213 -1.81 -16.84 -8.08
CA GLN A 213 -0.64 -16.94 -8.99
C GLN A 213 -0.60 -15.76 -9.98
N PHE A 214 -1.72 -15.38 -10.58
CA PHE A 214 -1.80 -14.22 -11.47
C PHE A 214 -1.48 -12.91 -10.75
N VAL A 215 -2.01 -12.69 -9.55
CA VAL A 215 -1.75 -11.48 -8.75
C VAL A 215 -0.30 -11.41 -8.28
N THR A 216 0.30 -12.53 -7.85
CA THR A 216 1.71 -12.57 -7.43
C THR A 216 2.66 -12.37 -8.61
N ALA A 217 2.42 -13.03 -9.76
CA ALA A 217 3.19 -12.81 -10.98
C ALA A 217 3.08 -11.36 -11.48
N ARG A 218 1.87 -10.77 -11.44
CA ARG A 218 1.66 -9.38 -11.86
C ARG A 218 2.32 -8.37 -10.92
N ARG A 219 2.37 -8.64 -9.61
CA ARG A 219 3.15 -7.84 -8.64
C ARG A 219 4.65 -7.90 -8.93
N ALA A 220 5.21 -9.11 -9.06
CA ALA A 220 6.63 -9.30 -9.37
C ALA A 220 7.04 -8.60 -10.68
N ALA A 221 6.19 -8.64 -11.71
CA ALA A 221 6.43 -7.93 -12.98
C ALA A 221 6.47 -6.40 -12.81
N VAL A 222 5.59 -5.82 -11.99
CA VAL A 222 5.57 -4.36 -11.70
C VAL A 222 6.72 -3.95 -10.78
N GLU A 223 7.09 -4.80 -9.82
CA GLU A 223 8.27 -4.59 -8.96
C GLU A 223 9.56 -4.61 -9.79
N GLN A 224 9.69 -5.54 -10.75
CA GLN A 224 10.79 -5.54 -11.70
C GLN A 224 10.78 -4.30 -12.61
N GLU A 225 9.64 -3.98 -13.24
CA GLU A 225 9.54 -2.83 -14.15
C GLU A 225 9.91 -1.51 -13.43
N THR A 226 9.46 -1.32 -12.19
CA THR A 226 9.82 -0.13 -11.40
C THR A 226 11.27 -0.13 -10.91
N ALA A 227 11.90 -1.30 -10.72
CA ALA A 227 13.34 -1.39 -10.46
C ALA A 227 14.17 -1.05 -11.70
N ASP A 228 13.80 -1.58 -12.87
CA ASP A 228 14.46 -1.31 -14.15
C ASP A 228 14.32 0.18 -14.55
N GLN A 229 13.14 0.79 -14.36
CA GLN A 229 12.92 2.22 -14.57
C GLN A 229 13.78 3.09 -13.63
N ARG A 230 13.91 2.72 -12.34
CA ARG A 230 14.79 3.43 -11.39
C ARG A 230 16.26 3.33 -11.80
N ALA A 231 16.74 2.13 -12.12
CA ALA A 231 18.11 1.92 -12.57
C ALA A 231 18.43 2.68 -13.88
N ALA A 232 17.46 2.81 -14.80
CA ALA A 232 17.60 3.62 -16.00
C ALA A 232 17.70 5.13 -15.68
N LEU A 233 16.85 5.65 -14.79
CA LEU A 233 16.89 7.05 -14.36
C LEU A 233 18.18 7.38 -13.58
N GLU A 234 18.65 6.47 -12.73
CA GLU A 234 19.91 6.61 -12.00
C GLU A 234 21.10 6.71 -12.97
N ARG A 235 21.20 5.80 -13.96
CA ARG A 235 22.23 5.84 -15.02
C ARG A 235 22.18 7.14 -15.80
N ALA A 236 21.02 7.53 -16.32
CA ALA A 236 20.86 8.77 -17.08
C ALA A 236 21.25 10.01 -16.25
N SER A 237 20.94 10.03 -14.94
CA SER A 237 21.35 11.12 -14.05
C SER A 237 22.85 11.15 -13.78
N ALA A 238 23.51 9.99 -13.73
CA ALA A 238 24.97 9.87 -13.56
C ALA A 238 25.71 10.27 -14.85
N GLU A 239 25.22 9.84 -16.01
CA GLU A 239 25.71 10.24 -17.34
C GLU A 239 25.59 11.75 -17.55
N GLN A 240 24.44 12.35 -17.21
CA GLN A 240 24.24 13.81 -17.28
C GLN A 240 25.19 14.56 -16.34
N ARG A 241 25.42 14.07 -15.12
CA ARG A 241 26.39 14.67 -14.18
C ARG A 241 27.82 14.59 -14.73
N ALA A 242 28.24 13.42 -15.21
CA ALA A 242 29.56 13.23 -15.79
C ALA A 242 29.79 14.13 -17.02
N ALA A 243 28.79 14.28 -17.89
CA ALA A 243 28.85 15.19 -19.03
C ALA A 243 28.97 16.67 -18.60
N LEU A 244 28.22 17.09 -17.58
CA LEU A 244 28.33 18.44 -17.01
C LEU A 244 29.70 18.68 -16.36
N GLU A 245 30.21 17.73 -15.57
CA GLU A 245 31.54 17.79 -14.95
C GLU A 245 32.67 17.86 -15.99
N GLN A 246 32.59 17.06 -17.05
CA GLN A 246 33.52 17.11 -18.19
C GLN A 246 33.45 18.46 -18.90
N SER A 247 32.24 18.98 -19.18
CA SER A 247 32.09 20.29 -19.84
C SER A 247 32.64 21.44 -18.98
N ALA A 248 32.45 21.40 -17.66
CA ALA A 248 33.02 22.36 -16.72
C ALA A 248 34.55 22.22 -16.57
N ALA A 249 35.09 20.99 -16.66
CA ALA A 249 36.54 20.77 -16.68
C ALA A 249 37.18 21.33 -17.96
N ALA A 250 36.59 21.05 -19.12
CA ALA A 250 37.03 21.59 -20.41
C ALA A 250 36.96 23.12 -20.46
N GLY A 251 35.87 23.72 -19.96
CA GLY A 251 35.74 25.19 -19.87
C GLY A 251 36.79 25.83 -18.95
N ARG A 252 37.11 25.21 -17.81
CA ARG A 252 38.20 25.68 -16.93
C ARG A 252 39.56 25.59 -17.62
N ALA A 253 39.86 24.48 -18.29
CA ALA A 253 41.12 24.30 -19.01
C ALA A 253 41.28 25.30 -20.18
N ALA A 254 40.19 25.62 -20.89
CA ALA A 254 40.20 26.65 -21.93
C ALA A 254 40.51 28.05 -21.36
N ILE A 255 39.86 28.43 -20.25
CA ILE A 255 40.12 29.71 -19.57
C ILE A 255 41.56 29.78 -19.04
N GLU A 256 42.09 28.70 -18.48
CA GLU A 256 43.49 28.61 -18.04
C GLU A 256 44.47 28.75 -19.21
N GLN A 257 44.15 28.15 -20.37
CA GLN A 257 44.92 28.29 -21.60
C GLN A 257 44.88 29.72 -22.15
N GLU A 258 43.72 30.38 -22.19
CA GLU A 258 43.58 31.78 -22.62
C GLU A 258 44.33 32.74 -21.69
N LEU A 259 44.20 32.58 -20.37
CA LEU A 259 44.95 33.37 -19.39
C LEU A 259 46.47 33.14 -19.52
N GLY A 260 46.91 31.90 -19.80
CA GLY A 260 48.30 31.58 -20.11
C GLY A 260 48.79 32.29 -21.39
N GLN A 261 48.01 32.28 -22.46
CA GLN A 261 48.33 33.00 -23.70
C GLN A 261 48.42 34.50 -23.46
N HIS A 262 47.41 35.13 -22.85
CA HIS A 262 47.44 36.55 -22.51
C HIS A 262 48.63 36.92 -21.62
N ARG A 263 48.97 36.08 -20.64
CA ARG A 263 50.14 36.29 -19.79
C ARG A 263 51.44 36.26 -20.59
N THR A 264 51.67 35.24 -21.41
CA THR A 264 52.89 35.16 -22.26
C THR A 264 52.97 36.32 -23.26
N THR A 265 51.83 36.77 -23.82
CA THR A 265 51.78 37.97 -24.68
C THR A 265 52.16 39.25 -23.91
N LEU A 266 51.70 39.42 -22.66
CA LEU A 266 52.09 40.55 -21.82
C LEU A 266 53.57 40.48 -21.41
N GLU A 267 54.08 39.30 -21.06
CA GLU A 267 55.50 39.08 -20.74
C GLU A 267 56.39 39.40 -21.97
N GLN A 268 55.96 39.06 -23.19
CA GLN A 268 56.63 39.48 -24.43
C GLN A 268 56.57 41.00 -24.66
N GLN A 269 55.40 41.64 -24.46
CA GLN A 269 55.26 43.09 -24.62
C GLN A 269 56.09 43.89 -23.59
N ILE A 270 56.24 43.36 -22.37
CA ILE A 270 57.09 43.94 -21.32
C ILE A 270 58.57 43.80 -21.73
N ALA A 271 59.00 42.60 -22.11
CA ALA A 271 60.37 42.35 -22.54
C ALA A 271 60.78 43.19 -23.76
N GLU A 272 59.87 43.39 -24.72
CA GLU A 272 60.15 44.22 -25.90
C GLU A 272 60.22 45.71 -25.56
N ARG A 273 59.35 46.21 -24.67
CA ARG A 273 59.46 47.59 -24.14
C ARG A 273 60.72 47.82 -23.30
N GLN A 274 61.19 46.78 -22.59
CA GLN A 274 62.46 46.83 -21.87
C GLN A 274 63.63 46.94 -22.86
N ARG A 275 63.69 46.07 -23.87
CA ARG A 275 64.71 46.15 -24.94
C ARG A 275 64.70 47.50 -25.67
N SER A 276 63.53 48.03 -26.03
CA SER A 276 63.46 49.32 -26.72
C SER A 276 63.93 50.46 -25.82
N ALA A 277 63.61 50.44 -24.52
CA ALA A 277 64.10 51.42 -23.56
C ALA A 277 65.61 51.30 -23.29
N GLU A 278 66.15 50.08 -23.26
CA GLU A 278 67.59 49.81 -23.17
C GLU A 278 68.34 50.29 -24.41
N GLN A 279 67.77 50.10 -25.61
CA GLN A 279 68.29 50.61 -26.88
C GLN A 279 68.25 52.15 -26.92
N ASP A 280 67.10 52.77 -26.64
CA ASP A 280 66.94 54.23 -26.49
C ASP A 280 67.98 54.82 -25.53
N TYR A 281 68.22 54.17 -24.39
CA TYR A 281 69.18 54.60 -23.39
C TYR A 281 70.63 54.44 -23.89
N ALA A 282 70.97 53.30 -24.50
CA ALA A 282 72.29 53.05 -25.06
C ALA A 282 72.63 54.01 -26.23
N GLU A 283 71.65 54.30 -27.09
CA GLU A 283 71.80 55.29 -28.16
C GLU A 283 72.05 56.69 -27.57
N ARG A 284 71.23 57.13 -26.61
CA ARG A 284 71.41 58.43 -25.92
C ARG A 284 72.74 58.53 -25.17
N SER A 285 73.18 57.46 -24.48
CA SER A 285 74.51 57.41 -23.86
C SER A 285 75.58 57.57 -24.93
N SER A 286 75.54 56.76 -26.00
CA SER A 286 76.53 56.84 -27.08
C SER A 286 76.56 58.21 -27.78
N ALA A 287 75.43 58.93 -27.82
CA ALA A 287 75.34 60.29 -28.35
C ALA A 287 75.98 61.29 -27.37
N ALA A 288 75.66 61.22 -26.09
CA ALA A 288 76.28 62.04 -25.05
C ALA A 288 77.79 61.80 -24.93
N ASP A 289 78.25 60.54 -25.03
CA ASP A 289 79.67 60.17 -25.04
C ASP A 289 80.40 60.73 -26.29
N ARG A 290 79.74 60.73 -27.46
CA ARG A 290 80.24 61.38 -28.68
C ARG A 290 80.31 62.91 -28.52
N GLU A 291 79.28 63.55 -27.97
CA GLU A 291 79.26 64.99 -27.69
C GLU A 291 80.34 65.36 -26.67
N LEU A 292 80.46 64.65 -25.55
CA LEU A 292 81.51 64.87 -24.54
C LEU A 292 82.92 64.69 -25.12
N THR A 293 83.09 63.76 -26.08
CA THR A 293 84.35 63.59 -26.81
C THR A 293 84.60 64.76 -27.77
N GLN A 294 83.59 65.25 -28.48
CA GLN A 294 83.70 66.46 -29.30
C GLN A 294 84.04 67.70 -28.46
N TRP A 295 83.35 67.93 -27.34
CA TRP A 295 83.66 69.00 -26.39
C TRP A 295 85.08 68.90 -25.84
N ARG A 296 85.53 67.70 -25.43
CA ARG A 296 86.92 67.46 -25.00
C ARG A 296 87.93 67.82 -26.08
N THR A 297 87.79 67.25 -27.29
CA THR A 297 88.72 67.53 -28.39
C THR A 297 88.69 68.99 -28.85
N GLY A 298 87.53 69.66 -28.78
CA GLY A 298 87.40 71.09 -29.05
C GLY A 298 88.12 71.96 -27.99
N ILE A 299 88.00 71.61 -26.72
CA ILE A 299 88.73 72.28 -25.62
C ILE A 299 90.24 72.01 -25.74
N GLU A 300 90.66 70.78 -26.08
CA GLU A 300 92.06 70.44 -26.34
C GLU A 300 92.63 71.24 -27.53
N GLN A 301 91.84 71.43 -28.60
CA GLN A 301 92.19 72.30 -29.73
C GLN A 301 92.28 73.78 -29.32
N GLN A 302 91.36 74.29 -28.50
CA GLN A 302 91.43 75.66 -27.97
C GLN A 302 92.65 75.86 -27.05
N VAL A 303 92.93 74.92 -26.16
CA VAL A 303 94.09 74.97 -25.25
C VAL A 303 95.41 74.84 -26.00
N THR A 304 95.48 74.03 -27.06
CA THR A 304 96.69 73.95 -27.91
C THR A 304 96.86 75.17 -28.80
N ALA A 305 95.78 75.75 -29.35
CA ALA A 305 95.84 77.03 -30.06
C ALA A 305 96.32 78.17 -29.13
N ALA A 306 95.71 78.31 -27.96
CA ALA A 306 96.11 79.31 -26.95
C ALA A 306 97.55 79.11 -26.45
N ARG A 307 98.04 77.86 -26.37
CA ARG A 307 99.47 77.58 -26.12
C ARG A 307 100.36 78.07 -27.25
N VAL A 308 100.04 77.79 -28.50
CA VAL A 308 100.81 78.26 -29.67
C VAL A 308 100.80 79.79 -29.77
N GLU A 309 99.69 80.44 -29.43
CA GLU A 309 99.60 81.90 -29.34
C GLU A 309 100.45 82.46 -28.20
N ALA A 310 100.40 81.85 -27.01
CA ALA A 310 101.25 82.22 -25.88
C ALA A 310 102.75 81.97 -26.17
N GLU A 311 103.10 80.90 -26.89
CA GLU A 311 104.47 80.60 -27.32
C GLU A 311 104.97 81.61 -28.37
N ARG A 312 104.10 82.04 -29.31
CA ARG A 312 104.40 83.15 -30.24
C ARG A 312 104.64 84.45 -29.49
N TYR A 313 103.72 84.84 -28.61
CA TYR A 313 103.84 86.07 -27.81
C TYR A 313 105.08 86.05 -26.90
N ALA A 314 105.41 84.90 -26.29
CA ALA A 314 106.65 84.73 -25.54
C ALA A 314 107.91 84.76 -26.44
N GLY A 315 107.81 84.32 -27.69
CA GLY A 315 108.87 84.45 -28.70
C GLY A 315 109.07 85.89 -29.17
N GLU A 316 108.00 86.65 -29.36
CA GLU A 316 108.02 88.08 -29.69
C GLU A 316 108.58 88.90 -28.53
N LEU A 317 108.14 88.63 -27.30
CA LEU A 317 108.68 89.26 -26.09
C LEU A 317 110.16 88.91 -25.87
N ARG A 318 110.59 87.68 -26.20
CA ARG A 318 112.03 87.31 -26.21
C ARG A 318 112.81 88.09 -27.25
N LYS A 319 112.30 88.23 -28.49
CA LYS A 319 112.94 89.07 -29.51
C LYS A 319 113.07 90.51 -29.06
N GLN A 320 112.01 91.11 -28.52
CA GLN A 320 112.06 92.47 -27.98
C GLN A 320 113.09 92.57 -26.84
N ALA A 321 113.15 91.60 -25.94
CA ALA A 321 114.16 91.56 -24.87
C ALA A 321 115.60 91.37 -25.40
N GLU A 322 115.80 90.57 -26.45
CA GLU A 322 117.08 90.37 -27.12
C GLU A 322 117.53 91.62 -27.89
N GLU A 323 116.61 92.32 -28.55
CA GLU A 323 116.81 93.60 -29.23
C GLU A 323 117.14 94.71 -28.23
N HIS A 324 116.40 94.82 -27.12
CA HIS A 324 116.73 95.72 -26.02
C HIS A 324 118.09 95.38 -25.38
N ALA A 325 118.40 94.11 -25.15
CA ALA A 325 119.70 93.69 -24.63
C ALA A 325 120.84 93.92 -25.64
N ALA A 326 120.57 93.87 -26.96
CA ALA A 326 121.52 94.23 -28.01
C ALA A 326 121.75 95.75 -28.07
N ALA A 327 120.70 96.56 -27.88
CA ALA A 327 120.80 98.02 -27.77
C ALA A 327 121.63 98.43 -26.53
N ILE A 328 121.37 97.82 -25.36
CA ILE A 328 122.15 98.04 -24.13
C ILE A 328 123.61 97.62 -24.32
N ARG A 329 123.88 96.51 -25.02
CA ARG A 329 125.27 96.10 -25.34
C ARG A 329 125.98 97.09 -26.23
N ARG A 330 125.34 97.59 -27.30
CA ARG A 330 125.92 98.65 -28.15
C ARG A 330 126.20 99.93 -27.36
N GLN A 331 125.28 100.34 -26.49
CA GLN A 331 125.50 101.51 -25.61
C GLN A 331 126.68 101.29 -24.65
N ALA A 332 126.85 100.08 -24.10
CA ALA A 332 128.01 99.75 -23.27
C ALA A 332 129.32 99.67 -24.07
N GLU A 333 129.28 99.19 -25.32
CA GLU A 333 130.41 99.16 -26.26
C GLU A 333 130.82 100.61 -26.62
N GLU A 334 129.88 101.46 -27.03
CA GLU A 334 130.09 102.89 -27.32
C GLU A 334 130.68 103.67 -26.13
N GLU A 335 130.18 103.44 -24.90
CA GLU A 335 130.74 104.03 -23.69
C GLU A 335 132.14 103.47 -23.36
N SER A 336 132.40 102.19 -23.63
CA SER A 336 133.75 101.61 -23.44
C SER A 336 134.78 102.20 -24.40
N GLU A 337 134.40 102.50 -25.65
CA GLU A 337 135.26 103.18 -26.62
C GLU A 337 135.53 104.64 -26.19
N ARG A 338 134.52 105.37 -25.71
CA ARG A 338 134.69 106.72 -25.12
C ARG A 338 135.62 106.73 -23.91
N LEU A 339 135.55 105.71 -23.07
CA LEU A 339 136.47 105.54 -21.94
C LEU A 339 137.90 105.21 -22.40
N ALA A 340 138.06 104.43 -23.47
CA ALA A 340 139.38 104.17 -24.06
C ALA A 340 140.02 105.42 -24.66
N THR A 341 139.27 106.24 -25.41
CA THR A 341 139.81 107.49 -26.00
C THR A 341 140.22 108.49 -24.93
N THR A 342 139.36 108.73 -23.93
CA THR A 342 139.65 109.67 -22.83
C THR A 342 140.82 109.20 -21.95
N GLN A 343 140.98 107.89 -21.72
CA GLN A 343 142.17 107.36 -21.05
C GLN A 343 143.46 107.69 -21.84
N HIS A 344 143.48 107.44 -23.15
CA HIS A 344 144.64 107.72 -24.01
C HIS A 344 145.02 109.21 -24.00
N GLU A 345 144.03 110.10 -24.04
CA GLU A 345 144.24 111.55 -23.92
C GLU A 345 144.91 111.91 -22.57
N THR A 346 144.43 111.37 -21.43
CA THR A 346 145.03 111.67 -20.11
C THR A 346 146.46 111.16 -19.94
N GLU A 347 146.84 110.04 -20.57
CA GLU A 347 148.22 109.56 -20.56
C GLU A 347 149.16 110.46 -21.38
N SER A 348 148.68 111.00 -22.50
CA SER A 348 149.44 111.94 -23.33
C SER A 348 149.74 113.24 -22.57
N ALA A 349 148.75 113.79 -21.87
CA ALA A 349 148.88 115.01 -21.07
C ALA A 349 149.85 114.82 -19.88
N ARG A 350 149.84 113.64 -19.24
CA ARG A 350 150.77 113.31 -18.15
C ARG A 350 152.23 113.30 -18.58
N LYS A 351 152.55 112.86 -19.80
CA LYS A 351 153.93 112.88 -20.33
C LYS A 351 154.43 114.31 -20.55
N GLN A 352 153.59 115.16 -21.17
CA GLN A 352 153.91 116.58 -21.40
C GLN A 352 154.15 117.33 -20.09
N LEU A 353 153.39 117.03 -19.02
CA LEU A 353 153.59 117.64 -17.70
C LEU A 353 154.95 117.29 -17.09
N ALA A 354 155.42 116.05 -17.25
CA ALA A 354 156.70 115.60 -16.71
C ALA A 354 157.91 116.26 -17.41
N GLU A 355 157.83 116.47 -18.73
CA GLU A 355 158.85 117.17 -19.50
C GLU A 355 158.95 118.66 -19.10
N ALA A 356 157.80 119.33 -18.91
CA ALA A 356 157.77 120.71 -18.43
C ALA A 356 158.39 120.89 -17.03
N GLN A 357 158.22 119.91 -16.13
CA GLN A 357 158.81 119.93 -14.78
C GLN A 357 160.34 119.73 -14.81
N ALA A 358 160.87 118.97 -15.79
CA ALA A 358 162.31 118.76 -15.93
C ALA A 358 163.08 120.01 -16.40
N GLU A 359 162.48 120.83 -17.27
CA GLU A 359 163.07 122.12 -17.66
C GLU A 359 163.02 123.16 -16.53
N LEU A 360 161.93 123.18 -15.74
CA LEU A 360 161.79 124.04 -14.57
C LEU A 360 162.90 123.77 -13.52
N ALA A 361 163.26 122.50 -13.30
CA ALA A 361 164.35 122.12 -12.40
C ALA A 361 165.71 122.69 -12.84
N LYS A 362 166.00 122.72 -14.16
CA LYS A 362 167.23 123.33 -14.71
C LYS A 362 167.23 124.84 -14.53
N ALA A 363 166.09 125.51 -14.75
CA ALA A 363 165.96 126.95 -14.54
C ALA A 363 166.24 127.37 -13.09
N HIS A 364 165.77 126.59 -12.12
CA HIS A 364 166.09 126.82 -10.70
C HIS A 364 167.58 126.67 -10.36
N GLN A 365 168.34 125.86 -11.11
CA GLN A 365 169.77 125.65 -10.86
C GLN A 365 170.66 126.77 -11.44
N ALA A 366 170.13 127.63 -12.32
CA ALA A 366 170.78 128.86 -12.77
C ALA A 366 170.50 130.08 -11.87
N LEU A 367 169.56 129.97 -10.91
CA LEU A 367 169.16 131.03 -9.99
C LEU A 367 169.92 131.03 -8.65
N ALA A 368 171.14 130.49 -8.63
CA ALA A 368 172.03 130.54 -7.47
C ALA A 368 172.78 131.88 -7.31
N ASP A 369 173.12 132.55 -8.41
CA ASP A 369 174.25 133.49 -8.44
C ASP A 369 173.90 135.00 -8.42
N ALA A 370 172.66 135.39 -8.12
CA ALA A 370 172.24 136.80 -8.25
C ALA A 370 171.27 137.33 -7.16
N ARG A 371 171.84 137.93 -6.10
CA ARG A 371 171.20 138.82 -5.08
C ARG A 371 170.19 138.12 -4.14
N ALA A 372 170.28 138.10 -2.81
CA ALA A 372 170.97 138.90 -1.77
C ALA A 372 170.38 140.31 -1.48
N ALA A 373 169.37 140.39 -0.59
CA ALA A 373 169.29 141.31 0.56
C ALA A 373 167.93 141.27 1.32
N ALA A 374 167.97 141.15 2.67
CA ALA A 374 166.95 141.56 3.67
C ALA A 374 165.53 140.90 3.65
N VAL A 375 164.75 140.77 4.75
CA VAL A 375 164.95 140.87 6.22
C VAL A 375 163.84 140.03 6.94
N ALA A 376 163.99 139.70 8.23
CA ALA A 376 163.07 138.88 9.06
C ALA A 376 162.04 139.75 9.86
N PRO A 377 161.38 139.34 11.00
CA PRO A 377 161.10 138.02 11.62
C PRO A 377 159.69 137.81 12.28
N ALA A 378 159.31 136.55 12.55
CA ALA A 378 158.53 136.04 13.73
C ALA A 378 157.04 136.52 13.96
N PRO A 379 156.34 136.26 15.10
CA PRO A 379 155.45 135.08 15.18
C PRO A 379 154.04 135.26 15.88
N ASP A 380 153.31 134.13 15.98
CA ASP A 380 152.24 133.76 16.94
C ASP A 380 150.75 134.24 16.79
N ALA A 381 149.87 133.38 17.33
CA ALA A 381 148.44 133.53 17.72
C ALA A 381 147.29 133.24 16.71
N GLU A 382 146.19 132.70 17.27
CA GLU A 382 144.84 132.40 16.71
C GLU A 382 143.91 133.65 16.82
N PRO A 383 142.56 133.67 16.51
CA PRO A 383 141.63 132.60 16.08
C PRO A 383 140.51 132.99 15.05
N ALA A 384 139.57 132.06 14.80
CA ALA A 384 138.10 132.22 14.59
C ALA A 384 137.44 132.99 13.39
N ALA A 385 136.53 132.25 12.72
CA ALA A 385 135.14 132.60 12.29
C ALA A 385 134.79 133.33 10.95
N ALA A 386 133.90 132.63 10.19
CA ALA A 386 132.69 133.10 9.46
C ALA A 386 132.71 133.96 8.16
N GLU A 387 132.23 133.34 7.05
CA GLU A 387 131.24 133.85 6.03
C GLU A 387 131.50 135.15 5.21
N PRO A 388 130.69 135.51 4.16
CA PRO A 388 129.77 134.76 3.26
C PRO A 388 129.90 135.12 1.74
N THR A 389 128.89 134.78 0.91
CA THR A 389 128.51 135.33 -0.44
C THR A 389 129.28 134.84 -1.72
N LYS A 390 128.65 134.21 -2.74
CA LYS A 390 127.74 134.63 -3.88
C LYS A 390 128.53 134.78 -5.22
N GLU A 391 127.97 134.76 -6.45
CA GLU A 391 126.57 134.87 -6.95
C GLU A 391 126.30 134.20 -8.33
N ALA A 392 125.01 134.13 -8.73
CA ALA A 392 124.46 133.94 -10.12
C ALA A 392 124.55 132.51 -10.74
N VAL A 393 123.88 132.06 -11.83
CA VAL A 393 122.68 132.39 -12.69
C VAL A 393 122.53 131.24 -13.74
N ALA A 394 121.46 130.95 -14.50
CA ALA A 394 119.97 130.86 -14.41
C ALA A 394 119.47 130.39 -15.82
N ALA A 395 118.30 129.80 -16.15
CA ALA A 395 117.08 129.31 -15.46
C ALA A 395 116.74 127.90 -16.06
N ASN A 396 115.57 127.38 -16.49
CA ASN A 396 114.11 127.70 -16.59
C ASN A 396 113.38 126.34 -16.94
N GLY A 397 112.06 126.08 -16.89
CA GLY A 397 110.84 126.75 -16.39
C GLY A 397 109.53 126.10 -16.95
N ASN A 398 108.44 126.03 -16.15
CA ASN A 398 107.07 125.51 -16.45
C ASN A 398 106.88 123.98 -16.68
N GLY A 399 105.73 123.35 -16.36
CA GLY A 399 104.53 123.80 -15.61
C GLY A 399 103.25 122.92 -15.76
N LYS A 400 102.30 123.04 -14.80
CA LYS A 400 100.95 122.38 -14.63
C LYS A 400 100.93 120.94 -14.06
N VAL A 401 100.06 120.45 -13.14
CA VAL A 401 98.64 120.57 -12.62
C VAL A 401 97.51 119.74 -13.27
N ASP A 402 96.58 119.29 -12.40
CA ASP A 402 95.24 118.66 -12.59
C ASP A 402 95.18 117.14 -12.95
N ALA A 403 94.18 116.31 -12.55
CA ALA A 403 93.18 116.33 -11.44
C ALA A 403 92.42 114.95 -11.37
N ALA A 404 91.53 114.75 -10.36
CA ALA A 404 90.37 113.81 -10.34
C ALA A 404 90.62 112.26 -10.39
N THR A 405 89.77 111.31 -9.98
CA THR A 405 88.83 111.00 -8.84
C THR A 405 88.00 109.75 -9.26
N LEU A 406 87.28 109.10 -8.32
CA LEU A 406 86.35 107.94 -8.49
C LEU A 406 87.03 106.54 -8.58
N SER A 407 86.58 105.45 -7.92
CA SER A 407 85.25 104.92 -7.47
C SER A 407 84.54 104.11 -8.58
N ALA A 408 83.95 102.92 -8.35
CA ALA A 408 83.96 101.97 -7.22
C ALA A 408 83.50 100.56 -7.71
N ASP A 409 83.45 99.59 -6.79
CA ASP A 409 82.89 98.22 -6.88
C ASP A 409 83.43 97.27 -7.97
#